data_AF-A0A933PBC9-F1
#
_entry.id   AF-A0A933PBC9-F1
#
_cell.length_a   1.000
_cell.length_b   1.000
_cell.length_c   1.000
_cell.angle_alpha   90.00
_cell.angle_beta   90.00
_cell.angle_gamma   90.00
#
_symmetry.space_group_name_H-M   'P 1'
#
loop_
_entity.id
_entity.type
_entity.pdbx_description
1 polymer ?
#
loop_
_entity_poly.entity_id
_entity_poly.type
_entity_poly.pdbx_seq_one_letter_code
_entity_poly.pdbx_strand_id
1 'polypeptide(L)'
;MARLLGPVDLEEVADRCRRLRQDLGLPARLWTAGHLGQVLVAAVRDHDRPADVAVPALLAIAADPATRSPARLSCPGPWWDSPTAPHNPRAGSAAGAEGGPSELPELERRLAETDGARVALQRRARAQLLLEGSPVTRLTVARRAVQLLEEPSR
;
A
#
# COMPACT_ATOMS: atom_id res chain seq x y z
N MET A 1 9.73 14.58 -16.74
CA MET A 1 9.78 13.48 -15.74
C MET A 1 8.72 13.61 -14.63
N ALA A 2 8.01 14.74 -14.50
CA ALA A 2 7.09 15.02 -13.38
C ALA A 2 5.66 14.42 -13.46
N ARG A 3 5.33 13.59 -14.46
CA ARG A 3 3.92 13.18 -14.70
C ARG A 3 3.55 11.77 -14.23
N LEU A 4 4.53 10.98 -13.76
CA LEU A 4 4.33 9.58 -13.39
C LEU A 4 3.98 9.37 -11.90
N LEU A 5 4.30 10.34 -11.03
CA LEU A 5 4.12 10.22 -9.58
C LEU A 5 2.97 11.10 -9.03
N GLY A 6 2.32 11.91 -9.87
CA GLY A 6 1.47 13.00 -9.38
C GLY A 6 2.30 14.14 -8.77
N PRO A 7 1.67 15.12 -8.09
CA PRO A 7 2.37 16.21 -7.41
C PRO A 7 3.02 15.70 -6.11
N VAL A 8 4.03 14.84 -6.23
CA VAL A 8 4.81 14.38 -5.09
C VAL A 8 5.91 15.40 -4.84
N ASP A 9 5.85 16.06 -3.68
CA ASP A 9 6.93 16.89 -3.18
C ASP A 9 8.05 15.97 -2.64
N LEU A 10 9.12 15.85 -3.41
CA LEU A 10 10.25 14.99 -3.07
C LEU A 10 11.06 15.52 -1.88
N GLU A 11 11.02 16.81 -1.60
CA GLU A 11 11.69 17.39 -0.42
C GLU A 11 10.92 17.03 0.84
N GLU A 12 9.58 17.11 0.81
CA GLU A 12 8.74 16.68 1.93
C GLU A 12 8.92 15.18 2.24
N VAL A 13 8.95 14.34 1.19
CA VAL A 13 9.19 12.90 1.34
C VAL A 13 10.59 12.64 1.93
N ALA A 14 11.62 13.35 1.44
CA ALA A 14 12.97 13.23 1.97
C ALA A 14 13.03 13.63 3.45
N ASP A 15 12.41 14.73 3.84
CA ASP A 15 12.32 15.15 5.23
C ASP A 15 11.67 14.08 6.11
N ARG A 16 10.56 13.51 5.65
CA ARG A 16 9.85 12.46 6.38
C ARG A 16 10.70 11.21 6.55
N CYS A 17 11.40 10.77 5.50
CA CYS A 17 12.35 9.67 5.58
C CYS A 17 13.50 9.95 6.56
N ARG A 18 14.06 11.17 6.54
CA ARG A 18 15.15 11.56 7.45
C ARG A 18 14.70 11.50 8.90
N ARG A 19 13.51 12.05 9.21
CA ARG A 19 12.93 12.02 10.57
C ARG A 19 12.76 10.58 11.08
N LEU A 20 12.13 9.72 10.29
CA LEU A 20 11.95 8.29 10.64
C LEU A 20 13.28 7.61 10.99
N ARG A 21 14.36 7.94 10.28
CA ARG A 21 15.69 7.37 10.56
C ARG A 21 16.36 8.00 11.76
N GLN A 22 16.20 9.30 11.96
CA GLN A 22 16.72 10.00 13.13
C GLN A 22 16.06 9.51 14.41
N ASP A 23 14.75 9.25 14.40
CA ASP A 23 14.01 8.67 15.53
C ASP A 23 14.55 7.29 15.93
N LEU A 24 15.12 6.56 14.97
CA LEU A 24 15.77 5.25 15.17
C LEU A 24 17.28 5.36 15.45
N GLY A 25 17.85 6.57 15.51
CA GLY A 25 19.29 6.79 15.68
C GLY A 25 20.14 6.35 14.46
N LEU A 26 19.53 6.21 13.28
CA LEU A 26 20.16 5.69 12.08
C LEU A 26 20.66 6.81 11.15
N PRO A 27 21.71 6.55 10.35
CA PRO A 27 22.20 7.54 9.38
C PRO A 27 21.17 7.80 8.28
N ALA A 28 20.96 9.08 7.98
CA ALA A 28 19.97 9.57 7.01
C ALA A 28 20.57 10.30 5.79
N ARG A 29 21.91 10.28 5.62
CA ARG A 29 22.63 11.07 4.59
C ARG A 29 22.23 10.74 3.14
N LEU A 30 21.79 9.50 2.88
CA LEU A 30 21.38 9.07 1.54
C LEU A 30 19.92 9.41 1.20
N TRP A 31 19.17 9.96 2.16
CA TRP A 31 17.73 10.24 2.05
C TRP A 31 17.51 11.71 1.65
N THR A 32 17.93 12.04 0.43
CA THR A 32 17.81 13.37 -0.17
C THR A 32 16.86 13.33 -1.36
N ALA A 33 16.14 14.42 -1.64
CA ALA A 33 15.13 14.48 -2.70
C ALA A 33 15.68 14.00 -4.06
N GLY A 34 16.89 14.43 -4.43
CA GLY A 34 17.55 14.00 -5.66
C GLY A 34 17.79 12.49 -5.74
N HIS A 35 18.25 11.87 -4.66
CA HIS A 35 18.51 10.43 -4.63
C HIS A 35 17.20 9.62 -4.57
N LEU A 36 16.21 10.09 -3.82
CA LEU A 36 14.88 9.46 -3.76
C LEU A 36 14.17 9.53 -5.11
N GLY A 37 14.28 10.65 -5.84
CA GLY A 37 13.73 10.81 -7.18
C GLY A 37 14.30 9.78 -8.17
N GLN A 38 15.62 9.57 -8.16
CA GLN A 38 16.26 8.54 -9.01
C GLN A 38 15.77 7.14 -8.68
N VAL A 39 15.67 6.81 -7.39
CA VAL A 39 15.24 5.49 -6.92
C VAL A 39 13.75 5.24 -7.23
N LEU A 40 12.89 6.25 -7.06
CA LEU A 40 11.47 6.16 -7.42
C LEU A 40 11.28 5.96 -8.92
N VAL A 41 12.03 6.69 -9.75
CA VAL A 41 11.99 6.52 -11.21
C VAL A 41 12.44 5.11 -11.60
N ALA A 42 13.56 4.63 -11.05
CA ALA A 42 14.06 3.29 -11.35
C ALA A 42 13.07 2.20 -10.93
N ALA A 43 12.48 2.31 -9.73
CA ALA A 43 11.48 1.34 -9.26
C ALA A 43 10.23 1.31 -10.14
N VAL A 44 9.67 2.47 -10.49
CA VAL A 44 8.41 2.55 -11.25
C VAL A 44 8.62 2.23 -12.73
N ARG A 45 9.72 2.69 -13.35
CA ARG A 45 9.94 2.51 -14.79
C ARG A 45 10.67 1.21 -15.12
N ASP A 46 11.72 0.90 -14.40
CA ASP A 46 12.64 -0.20 -14.78
C ASP A 46 12.20 -1.52 -14.14
N HIS A 47 11.45 -1.46 -13.03
CA HIS A 47 10.96 -2.63 -12.30
C HIS A 47 9.43 -2.76 -12.29
N ASP A 48 8.73 -1.97 -13.12
CA ASP A 48 7.26 -1.98 -13.29
C ASP A 48 6.50 -1.92 -11.96
N ARG A 49 7.04 -1.18 -10.97
CA ARG A 49 6.41 -1.06 -9.65
C ARG A 49 5.28 -0.02 -9.69
N PRO A 50 4.20 -0.21 -8.91
CA PRO A 50 3.07 0.70 -8.94
C PRO A 50 3.47 2.06 -8.35
N ALA A 51 3.24 3.13 -9.12
CA ALA A 51 3.62 4.49 -8.72
C ALA A 51 2.84 4.97 -7.48
N ASP A 52 1.60 4.53 -7.32
CA ASP A 52 0.70 4.87 -6.22
C ASP A 52 1.18 4.34 -4.86
N VAL A 53 1.92 3.23 -4.85
CA VAL A 53 2.51 2.66 -3.62
C VAL A 53 4.00 2.98 -3.45
N ALA A 54 4.63 3.63 -4.42
CA ALA A 54 6.08 3.86 -4.41
C ALA A 54 6.55 4.75 -3.25
N VAL A 55 5.80 5.81 -2.93
CA VAL A 55 6.10 6.69 -1.78
C VAL A 55 5.83 5.99 -0.44
N PRO A 56 4.67 5.33 -0.21
CA PRO A 56 4.46 4.50 0.98
C PRO A 56 5.53 3.44 1.18
N ALA A 57 5.91 2.72 0.12
CA ALA A 57 6.97 1.72 0.16
C ALA A 57 8.32 2.35 0.56
N LEU A 58 8.65 3.51 0.03
CA LEU A 58 9.88 4.23 0.39
C LEU A 58 9.90 4.64 1.87
N LEU A 59 8.76 5.07 2.42
CA LEU A 59 8.63 5.38 3.85
C LEU A 59 8.77 4.12 4.72
N ALA A 60 8.20 2.98 4.30
CA ALA A 60 8.37 1.70 4.99
C ALA A 60 9.84 1.26 5.01
N ILE A 61 10.57 1.47 3.92
CA ILE A 61 12.02 1.20 3.86
C ILE A 61 12.79 2.16 4.79
N ALA A 62 12.38 3.42 4.88
CA ALA A 62 13.02 4.38 5.78
C ALA A 62 12.89 3.95 7.25
N ALA A 63 11.73 3.41 7.61
CA ALA A 63 11.40 2.91 8.94
C ALA A 63 11.99 1.52 9.25
N ASP A 64 12.57 0.80 8.27
CA ASP A 64 13.21 -0.49 8.47
C ASP A 64 14.67 -0.33 8.98
N PRO A 65 14.99 -0.78 10.21
CA PRO A 65 16.34 -0.69 10.77
C PRO A 65 17.38 -1.52 9.99
N ALA A 66 16.95 -2.60 9.34
CA ALA A 66 17.83 -3.44 8.55
C ALA A 66 18.24 -2.77 7.23
N THR A 67 17.48 -1.77 6.78
CA THR A 67 17.78 -1.06 5.53
C THR A 67 18.68 0.15 5.77
N ARG A 68 19.75 0.25 4.97
CA ARG A 68 20.73 1.35 5.02
C ARG A 68 20.65 2.31 3.83
N SER A 69 19.96 1.93 2.75
CA SER A 69 19.92 2.69 1.51
C SER A 69 18.51 2.71 0.91
N PRO A 70 18.04 3.87 0.41
CA PRO A 70 16.76 3.96 -0.30
C PRO A 70 16.74 3.10 -1.57
N ALA A 71 17.88 2.80 -2.19
CA ALA A 71 17.99 1.96 -3.40
C ALA A 71 17.39 0.56 -3.24
N ARG A 72 17.16 0.11 -2.00
CA ARG A 72 16.44 -1.13 -1.70
C ARG A 72 15.03 -1.14 -2.27
N LEU A 73 14.45 0.02 -2.56
CA LEU A 73 13.11 0.16 -3.16
C LEU A 73 12.99 -0.69 -4.43
N SER A 74 13.97 -0.68 -5.33
CA SER A 74 13.96 -1.44 -6.57
C SER A 74 13.93 -2.97 -6.36
N CYS A 75 14.36 -3.45 -5.20
CA CYS A 75 14.36 -4.88 -4.88
C CYS A 75 12.94 -5.39 -4.56
N PRO A 76 12.65 -6.68 -4.82
CA PRO A 76 11.47 -7.32 -4.25
C PRO A 76 11.52 -7.29 -2.72
N GLY A 77 10.41 -6.98 -2.07
CA GLY A 77 10.33 -6.95 -0.61
C GLY A 77 8.97 -6.52 -0.08
N PRO A 78 8.73 -6.74 1.23
CA PRO A 78 7.42 -6.57 1.86
C PRO A 78 6.93 -5.11 1.92
N TRP A 79 7.82 -4.14 1.69
CA TRP A 79 7.45 -2.73 1.64
C TRP A 79 6.52 -2.38 0.47
N TRP A 80 6.51 -3.20 -0.58
CA TRP A 80 5.58 -3.09 -1.70
C TRP A 80 4.17 -3.62 -1.38
N ASP A 81 4.01 -4.38 -0.30
CA ASP A 81 2.73 -5.00 0.09
C ASP A 81 1.87 -4.08 1.00
N SER A 82 2.24 -2.80 1.10
CA SER A 82 1.52 -1.84 1.95
C SER A 82 0.11 -1.59 1.42
N PRO A 83 -0.94 -1.73 2.25
CA PRO A 83 -2.26 -1.21 1.91
C PRO A 83 -2.15 0.32 1.89
N THR A 84 -2.35 0.93 0.72
CA THR A 84 -2.41 2.38 0.53
C THR A 84 -3.26 3.01 1.64
N ALA A 85 -2.60 3.69 2.58
CA ALA A 85 -3.30 4.48 3.59
C ALA A 85 -3.99 5.65 2.87
N PRO A 86 -5.30 5.87 3.09
CA PRO A 86 -6.00 6.98 2.46
C PRO A 86 -5.47 8.29 3.05
N HIS A 87 -4.77 9.07 2.23
CA HIS A 87 -4.40 10.43 2.57
C HIS A 87 -5.60 11.35 2.31
N ASN A 88 -6.42 11.61 3.33
CA ASN A 88 -7.01 12.94 3.59
C ASN A 88 -7.69 13.01 4.98
N PRO A 89 -7.16 13.73 5.97
CA PRO A 89 -7.91 14.10 7.16
C PRO A 89 -8.48 15.50 6.96
N ARG A 90 -9.57 15.63 6.21
CA ARG A 90 -10.48 16.76 6.36
C ARG A 90 -11.90 16.38 5.94
N ALA A 91 -12.79 16.60 6.89
CA ALA A 91 -14.24 16.45 6.86
C ALA A 91 -14.79 15.02 6.98
N GLY A 92 -15.40 14.75 8.14
CA GLY A 92 -16.44 13.73 8.28
C GLY A 92 -16.26 12.78 9.45
N SER A 93 -16.58 13.23 10.67
CA SER A 93 -16.95 12.32 11.75
C SER A 93 -18.06 11.38 11.29
N ALA A 94 -17.84 10.08 11.43
CA ALA A 94 -18.87 9.15 11.87
C ALA A 94 -18.20 8.01 12.62
N ALA A 95 -18.60 7.90 13.88
CA ALA A 95 -18.18 6.92 14.86
C ALA A 95 -18.33 5.47 14.38
N GLY A 96 -17.49 4.58 14.94
CA GLY A 96 -17.81 3.16 14.96
C GLY A 96 -16.65 2.25 15.37
N ALA A 97 -16.43 2.12 16.69
CA ALA A 97 -16.03 0.90 17.44
C ALA A 97 -14.73 0.17 17.05
N GLU A 98 -13.71 0.12 17.92
CA GLU A 98 -13.57 -0.79 19.09
C GLU A 98 -13.42 -2.28 18.67
N GLY A 99 -12.38 -2.92 19.19
CA GLY A 99 -11.81 -4.18 18.71
C GLY A 99 -12.75 -5.39 18.63
N GLY A 100 -12.70 -6.07 17.49
CA GLY A 100 -13.02 -7.49 17.35
C GLY A 100 -11.77 -8.25 16.89
N PRO A 101 -11.70 -9.59 17.08
CA PRO A 101 -10.61 -10.37 16.50
C PRO A 101 -10.53 -10.05 15.02
N SER A 102 -9.33 -9.72 14.55
CA SER A 102 -9.02 -9.35 13.16
C SER A 102 -9.92 -10.15 12.19
N GLU A 103 -10.91 -9.50 11.58
CA GLU A 103 -11.92 -10.13 10.70
C GLU A 103 -11.32 -10.74 9.42
N LEU A 104 -10.15 -10.23 9.03
CA LEU A 104 -9.43 -10.63 7.83
C LEU A 104 -9.13 -12.14 7.73
N PRO A 105 -8.47 -12.81 8.70
CA PRO A 105 -8.22 -14.25 8.67
C PRO A 105 -9.49 -15.09 8.54
N GLU A 106 -10.63 -14.66 9.11
CA GLU A 106 -11.89 -15.40 8.96
C GLU A 106 -12.42 -15.31 7.52
N LEU A 107 -12.40 -14.11 6.93
CA LEU A 107 -12.76 -13.91 5.53
C LEU A 107 -11.82 -14.66 4.58
N GLU A 108 -10.52 -14.69 4.89
CA GLU A 108 -9.53 -15.40 4.09
C GLU A 108 -9.65 -16.92 4.18
N ARG A 109 -10.06 -17.44 5.34
CA ARG A 109 -10.40 -18.85 5.53
C ARG A 109 -11.62 -19.22 4.69
N ARG A 110 -12.71 -18.45 4.75
CA ARG A 110 -13.92 -18.67 3.95
C ARG A 110 -13.64 -18.65 2.44
N LEU A 111 -12.75 -17.75 2.00
CA LEU A 111 -12.28 -17.71 0.61
C LEU A 111 -11.31 -18.85 0.25
N ALA A 112 -10.59 -19.43 1.22
CA ALA A 112 -9.74 -20.60 0.97
C ALA A 112 -10.57 -21.88 0.78
N GLU A 113 -11.74 -21.96 1.41
CA GLU A 113 -12.68 -23.08 1.31
C GLU A 113 -13.41 -23.13 -0.04
N THR A 114 -13.25 -22.11 -0.90
CA THR A 114 -13.82 -22.10 -2.25
C THR A 114 -12.86 -22.77 -3.22
N ASP A 115 -13.12 -24.03 -3.61
CA ASP A 115 -12.37 -24.93 -4.51
C ASP A 115 -11.72 -24.25 -5.74
N GLY A 116 -10.66 -23.47 -5.54
CA GLY A 116 -9.98 -22.68 -6.57
C GLY A 116 -10.70 -21.39 -7.03
N ALA A 117 -11.95 -21.14 -6.62
CA ALA A 117 -12.72 -19.96 -7.06
C ALA A 117 -12.24 -18.63 -6.42
N ARG A 118 -11.41 -18.72 -5.37
CA ARG A 118 -10.85 -17.59 -4.62
C ARG A 118 -10.31 -16.47 -5.52
N VAL A 119 -9.46 -16.82 -6.48
CA VAL A 119 -8.76 -15.83 -7.32
C VAL A 119 -9.76 -15.09 -8.22
N ALA A 120 -10.75 -15.81 -8.77
CA ALA A 120 -11.79 -15.23 -9.62
C ALA A 120 -12.69 -14.26 -8.82
N LEU A 121 -13.11 -14.66 -7.61
CA LEU A 121 -13.92 -13.82 -6.71
C LEU A 121 -13.17 -12.57 -6.29
N GLN A 122 -11.89 -12.69 -5.91
CA GLN A 122 -11.08 -11.54 -5.54
C GLN A 122 -10.78 -10.61 -6.72
N ARG A 123 -10.69 -11.13 -7.96
CA ARG A 123 -10.55 -10.30 -9.17
C ARG A 123 -11.83 -9.51 -9.45
N ARG A 124 -13.00 -10.15 -9.34
CA ARG A 124 -14.32 -9.50 -9.51
C ARG A 124 -14.57 -8.46 -8.41
N ALA A 125 -14.24 -8.77 -7.16
CA ALA A 125 -14.32 -7.85 -6.03
C ALA A 125 -13.48 -6.58 -6.26
N ARG A 126 -12.24 -6.72 -6.74
CA ARG A 126 -11.39 -5.57 -7.08
C ARG A 126 -12.01 -4.70 -8.18
N ALA A 127 -12.56 -5.32 -9.22
CA ALA A 127 -13.20 -4.59 -10.31
C ALA A 127 -14.43 -3.79 -9.84
N GLN A 128 -15.28 -4.38 -8.98
CA GLN A 128 -16.43 -3.67 -8.40
C GLN A 128 -16.01 -2.53 -7.48
N LEU A 129 -15.03 -2.75 -6.60
CA LEU A 129 -14.53 -1.71 -5.70
C LEU A 129 -13.95 -0.52 -6.48
N LEU A 130 -13.23 -0.78 -7.58
CA LEU A 130 -12.74 0.26 -8.48
C LEU A 130 -13.87 1.05 -9.15
N LEU A 131 -14.93 0.37 -9.62
CA LEU A 131 -16.10 1.02 -10.23
C LEU A 131 -16.88 1.87 -9.22
N GLU A 132 -16.95 1.42 -7.96
CA GLU A 132 -17.65 2.11 -6.87
C GLU A 132 -16.80 3.24 -6.23
N GLY A 133 -15.55 3.44 -6.68
CA GLY A 133 -14.62 4.39 -6.06
C GLY A 133 -14.25 4.04 -4.62
N SER A 134 -14.45 2.78 -4.22
CA SER A 134 -14.19 2.28 -2.87
C SER A 134 -12.72 1.86 -2.71
N PRO A 135 -12.14 1.99 -1.51
CA PRO A 135 -10.74 1.59 -1.27
C PRO A 135 -10.50 0.11 -1.57
N VAL A 136 -9.48 -0.19 -2.36
CA VAL A 136 -9.08 -1.57 -2.71
C VAL A 136 -7.99 -2.04 -1.74
N THR A 137 -8.42 -2.49 -0.56
CA THR A 137 -7.55 -3.03 0.49
C THR A 137 -7.74 -4.53 0.63
N ARG A 138 -6.80 -5.24 1.26
CA ARG A 138 -6.92 -6.68 1.51
C ARG A 138 -8.22 -7.04 2.24
N LEU A 139 -8.61 -6.22 3.23
CA LEU A 139 -9.86 -6.38 3.98
C LEU A 139 -11.11 -6.11 3.12
N THR A 140 -11.15 -5.00 2.38
CA THR A 140 -12.32 -4.66 1.56
C THR A 140 -12.51 -5.63 0.39
N VAL A 141 -11.41 -6.11 -0.20
CA VAL A 141 -11.44 -7.17 -1.22
C VAL A 141 -11.92 -8.49 -0.62
N ALA A 142 -11.45 -8.87 0.58
CA ALA A 142 -11.88 -10.10 1.24
C ALA A 142 -13.38 -10.04 1.60
N ARG A 143 -13.85 -8.92 2.16
CA ARG A 143 -15.27 -8.68 2.44
C ARG A 143 -16.11 -8.76 1.17
N ARG A 144 -15.71 -8.04 0.12
CA ARG A 144 -16.46 -7.99 -1.15
C ARG A 144 -16.45 -9.33 -1.89
N ALA A 145 -15.34 -10.07 -1.83
CA ALA A 145 -15.25 -11.41 -2.41
C ALA A 145 -16.12 -12.44 -1.67
N VAL A 146 -16.24 -12.33 -0.34
CA VAL A 146 -17.18 -13.15 0.44
C VAL A 146 -18.63 -12.76 0.15
N GLN A 147 -18.94 -11.47 -0.01
CA GLN A 147 -20.28 -11.05 -0.45
C GLN A 147 -20.65 -11.63 -1.83
N LEU A 148 -19.71 -11.62 -2.78
CA LEU A 148 -19.87 -12.23 -4.10
C LEU A 148 -20.04 -13.76 -4.05
N LEU A 149 -19.57 -14.40 -2.99
CA LEU A 149 -19.77 -15.84 -2.74
C LEU A 149 -21.15 -16.12 -2.13
N GLU A 150 -21.67 -15.18 -1.32
CA GLU A 150 -22.97 -15.25 -0.68
C GLU A 150 -24.13 -14.78 -1.60
N GLU A 151 -23.83 -14.06 -2.68
CA GLU A 151 -24.81 -13.70 -3.72
C GLU A 151 -25.12 -14.94 -4.59
N PRO A 152 -26.32 -15.55 -4.45
CA PRO A 152 -26.72 -16.64 -5.33
C PRO A 152 -26.92 -16.06 -6.74
N SER A 153 -26.32 -16.70 -7.73
CA SER A 153 -26.54 -16.42 -9.15
C SER A 153 -28.04 -16.40 -9.42
N ARG A 154 -28.59 -15.21 -9.68
CA ARG A 154 -29.96 -15.02 -10.17
C ARG A 154 -29.96 -14.97 -11.69
#